data_AF-A0A3D4YZ88-F1
#
_entry.id   AF-A0A3D4YZ88-F1
#
_cell.length_a   1.000
_cell.length_b   1.000
_cell.length_c   1.000
_cell.angle_alpha   90.00
_cell.angle_beta   90.00
_cell.angle_gamma   90.00
#
_symmetry.space_group_name_H-M   'P 1'
#
loop_
_entity.id
_entity.type
_entity.pdbx_description
1 polymer ?
#
loop_
_entity_poly.entity_id
_entity_poly.type
_entity_poly.pdbx_seq_one_letter_code
_entity_poly.pdbx_strand_id
1 'polypeptide(L)' 'ASIGHIKDLPTSKLGVEIEKNFRPTYVVIKGKKKVLDEITKTAEKAEQIYLATDPDRE' A
#
# COMPACT_ATOMS: atom_id res chain seq x y z
N ALA A 1 -2.88 7.28 -10.78
CA ALA A 1 -2.88 5.81 -10.88
C ALA A 1 -1.80 5.24 -9.96
N SER A 2 -2.05 4.11 -9.29
CA SER A 2 -1.11 3.48 -8.34
C SER A 2 0.04 2.70 -9.01
N ILE A 3 -0.11 2.37 -10.29
CA ILE A 3 0.85 1.60 -11.11
C ILE A 3 1.16 0.25 -10.42
N GLY A 4 0.12 -0.42 -9.90
CA GLY A 4 0.23 -1.66 -9.10
C GLY A 4 0.42 -1.41 -7.60
N HIS A 5 0.98 -2.38 -6.88
CA HIS A 5 1.10 -2.39 -5.42
C HIS A 5 1.89 -1.18 -4.90
N ILE A 6 1.45 -0.54 -3.81
CA ILE A 6 2.14 0.61 -3.20
C ILE A 6 2.86 0.26 -1.89
N LYS A 7 2.48 -0.85 -1.27
CA LYS A 7 3.06 -1.41 -0.06
C LYS A 7 3.29 -2.91 -0.26
N ASP A 8 4.35 -3.42 0.35
CA ASP A 8 4.71 -4.85 0.32
C ASP A 8 5.39 -5.24 1.64
N LEU A 9 5.64 -6.52 1.86
CA LEU A 9 6.47 -6.98 2.97
C LEU A 9 7.93 -6.47 2.81
N PRO A 10 8.64 -6.23 3.93
CA PRO A 10 10.05 -5.86 3.89
C PRO A 10 10.87 -6.91 3.13
N THR A 11 11.67 -6.48 2.16
CA THR A 11 12.48 -7.40 1.34
C THR A 11 13.61 -8.10 2.10
N SER A 12 14.02 -7.58 3.25
CA SER A 12 15.19 -8.06 4.02
C SER A 12 14.84 -8.71 5.35
N LYS A 13 13.55 -8.87 5.66
CA LYS A 13 13.06 -9.48 6.91
C LYS A 13 11.85 -10.36 6.58
N LEU A 14 11.52 -11.31 7.46
CA LEU A 14 10.31 -12.14 7.28
C LEU A 14 9.03 -11.29 7.11
N GLY A 15 8.99 -10.11 7.75
CA GLY A 15 7.87 -9.18 7.61
C GLY A 15 6.58 -9.66 8.27
N VAL A 16 6.61 -10.81 8.98
CA VAL A 16 5.45 -11.40 9.65
C VAL A 16 5.84 -11.77 11.08
N GLU A 17 5.07 -11.29 12.05
CA GLU A 17 5.22 -11.63 13.47
C GLU A 17 4.38 -12.88 13.78
N ILE A 18 5.01 -14.05 13.81
CA ILE A 18 4.33 -15.34 14.03
C ILE A 18 3.65 -15.38 15.41
N GLU A 19 4.34 -14.92 16.45
CA GLU A 19 3.84 -14.91 17.83
C GLU A 19 2.63 -13.99 18.03
N LYS A 20 2.42 -13.03 17.13
CA LYS A 20 1.29 -12.10 17.16
C LYS A 20 0.28 -12.42 16.08
N ASN A 21 -0.17 -13.68 16.03
CA ASN A 21 -1.18 -14.15 15.08
C ASN A 21 -0.84 -13.81 13.62
N PHE A 22 0.41 -14.06 13.23
CA PHE A 22 0.90 -13.78 11.87
C PHE A 22 0.73 -12.33 11.41
N ARG A 23 0.88 -11.36 12.33
CA ARG A 23 0.73 -9.95 11.99
C ARG A 23 1.75 -9.53 10.93
N PRO A 24 1.31 -9.07 9.73
CA PRO A 24 2.23 -8.60 8.70
C PRO A 24 2.70 -7.18 9.00
N THR A 25 3.93 -6.88 8.61
CA THR A 25 4.50 -5.54 8.52
C THR A 25 4.57 -5.18 7.06
N TYR A 26 3.88 -4.11 6.67
CA TYR A 26 3.95 -3.57 5.31
C TYR A 26 4.83 -2.32 5.27
N VAL A 27 5.66 -2.22 4.23
CA VAL A 27 6.51 -1.07 3.94
C VAL A 27 6.15 -0.49 2.58
N VAL A 28 6.32 0.82 2.41
CA VAL A 28 6.16 1.47 1.10
C VAL A 28 7.25 0.97 0.17
N ILE A 29 6.87 0.50 -1.02
CA ILE A 29 7.82 0.02 -2.02
C ILE A 29 8.78 1.16 -2.41
N LYS A 30 10.08 0.85 -2.48
CA LYS A 30 11.10 1.84 -2.88
C LYS A 30 10.74 2.41 -4.26
N GLY A 31 10.79 3.74 -4.38
CA GLY A 31 10.42 4.45 -5.60
C GLY A 31 8.93 4.84 -5.70
N LYS A 32 8.04 4.25 -4.90
CA LYS A 32 6.60 4.59 -4.91
C LYS A 32 6.17 5.68 -3.92
N LYS A 33 7.12 6.25 -3.17
CA LYS A 33 6.84 7.33 -2.22
C LYS A 33 6.17 8.54 -2.87
N LYS A 34 6.67 8.99 -4.03
CA LYS A 34 6.08 10.13 -4.77
C LYS A 34 4.62 9.88 -5.15
N VAL A 35 4.32 8.69 -5.66
CA VAL A 35 2.96 8.29 -6.05
C VAL A 35 2.03 8.27 -4.83
N LEU A 36 2.51 7.75 -3.70
CA LEU A 36 1.75 7.76 -2.44
C LEU A 36 1.47 9.19 -1.96
N ASP A 37 2.47 10.08 -2.01
CA ASP A 37 2.32 11.46 -1.59
C ASP A 37 1.31 12.22 -2.48
N GLU A 38 1.37 12.02 -3.80
CA GLU A 38 0.42 12.61 -4.76
C GLU A 38 -1.02 12.12 -4.53
N ILE A 39 -1.20 10.81 -4.34
CA ILE A 39 -2.52 10.21 -4.06
C ILE A 39 -3.07 10.77 -2.74
N THR A 40 -2.26 10.78 -1.68
CA THR A 40 -2.69 11.26 -0.35
C THR A 40 -3.09 12.74 -0.40
N LYS A 41 -2.27 13.59 -1.03
CA LYS A 41 -2.56 15.02 -1.19
C LYS A 41 -3.82 15.30 -2.00
N THR A 42 -4.14 14.45 -2.98
CA THR A 42 -5.36 14.60 -3.79
C THR A 42 -6.57 14.09 -3.04
N ALA A 43 -6.42 12.98 -2.30
CA ALA A 43 -7.48 12.38 -1.49
C ALA A 43 -7.96 13.32 -0.37
N GLU A 44 -7.05 14.05 0.29
CA GLU A 44 -7.41 15.04 1.32
C GLU A 44 -8.34 16.16 0.83
N LYS A 45 -8.34 16.43 -0.48
CA LYS A 45 -9.17 17.47 -1.10
C LYS A 45 -10.42 16.94 -1.78
N ALA A 46 -10.55 15.62 -1.87
CA ALA A 46 -11.66 14.99 -2.57
C ALA A 46 -12.85 14.81 -1.62
N GLU A 47 -14.05 15.09 -2.11
CA GLU A 47 -15.30 14.81 -1.37
C GLU A 47 -15.56 13.29 -1.28
N GLN A 48 -15.19 12.56 -2.34
CA GLN A 48 -15.39 11.12 -2.46
C GLN A 48 -14.17 10.45 -3.06
N ILE A 49 -13.88 9.22 -2.59
CA ILE A 49 -12.79 8.38 -3.08
C ILE A 49 -13.37 7.08 -3.62
N TYR A 50 -13.13 6.81 -4.91
CA TYR A 50 -13.54 5.59 -5.57
C TYR A 50 -12.34 4.66 -5.75
N LEU A 51 -12.47 3.39 -5.34
CA LEU A 51 -11.49 2.34 -5.57
C LEU A 51 -11.94 1.53 -6.78
N ALA A 52 -11.19 1.63 -7.87
CA ALA A 52 -11.48 0.98 -9.14
C ALA A 52 -10.34 0.00 -9.51
N THR A 53 -10.02 -0.90 -8.59
CA THR A 53 -9.13 -2.04 -8.86
C THR A 53 -9.89 -3.14 -9.60
N ASP A 54 -9.15 -4.10 -10.15
CA ASP A 54 -9.77 -5.28 -10.76
C ASP A 54 -10.61 -6.04 -9.71
N PRO A 55 -11.69 -6.73 -10.12
CA PRO A 55 -12.60 -7.41 -9.20
C PRO A 55 -12.06 -8.77 -8.72
N ASP A 56 -10.75 -8.91 -8.61
CA ASP A 56 -10.09 -10.10 -8.10
C ASP A 56 -9.56 -9.87 -6.66
N ARG A 57 -8.69 -10.77 -6.18
CA ARG A 57 -8.22 -10.76 -4.79
C ARG A 57 -7.07 -9.77 -4.57
N GLU A 58 -6.41 -9.31 -5.63
CA GLU A 58 -5.14 -8.59 -5.54
C GLU A 58 -5.31 -7.14 -5.06
#